data_AF-A0A5C1AQ50-F1
#
_entry.id   AF-A0A5C1AQ50-F1
#
_cell.length_a   1.000
_cell.length_b   1.000
_cell.length_c   1.000
_cell.angle_alpha   90.00
_cell.angle_beta   90.00
_cell.angle_gamma   90.00
#
_symmetry.space_group_name_H-M   'P 1'
#
loop_
_entity.id
_entity.type
_entity.pdbx_description
1 polymer ?
#
loop_
_entity_poly.entity_id
_entity_poly.type
_entity_poly.pdbx_seq_one_letter_code
_entity_poly.pdbx_strand_id
1 'polypeptide(L)'
;MWHSIKYSLGWLMNDLLPAARGRPGSQAVHVRYESAGLVLHELPIPASADAVIVEVLLRLPNAARHKGDFTLRIPGYEPVPPESLRRDDRDPHRYRLNFRLPVPAFSSRAELLWRNHLLSEVAIPVLNLDEFLSQLKVTNPTVSAQIADRSVTAQTFVASQCRGLTTALVLKSASALVPLSQVGVRVAFRSENTAAEQVVPVALTSSQLNAKEALLTASPPKLPRRAGNYTATWYAGNRELVVLRMQAVTGAKFVQSLRISDTRFVVSDKAGVLRFVRHAPLPDSESIRIGPCFVLNSSQPGMAGWITLKTVGQPGNADAPVQAEQSVLVTDGPTIFAPGLFDLADVAGLNGFELRHKLHTLGVMSLHPVPTAIFNAEGGFKPPPEFSWTPTAEEELAERLAKLMKESG
;
A
#
# COMPACT_ATOMS: atom_id res chain seq x y z
N MET A 1 -24.05 39.80 62.78
CA MET A 1 -23.11 38.69 62.43
C MET A 1 -23.82 37.46 61.85
N TRP A 2 -25.09 37.17 62.21
CA TRP A 2 -25.87 36.03 61.67
C TRP A 2 -26.52 36.24 60.29
N HIS A 3 -26.60 37.48 59.79
CA HIS A 3 -27.19 37.78 58.48
C HIS A 3 -26.23 37.59 57.29
N SER A 4 -24.91 37.71 57.45
CA SER A 4 -23.97 37.43 56.34
C SER A 4 -23.78 35.93 56.10
N ILE A 5 -23.92 35.11 57.14
CA ILE A 5 -23.83 33.64 57.06
C ILE A 5 -25.04 33.04 56.33
N LYS A 6 -26.25 33.60 56.51
CA LYS A 6 -27.45 33.15 55.78
C LYS A 6 -27.45 33.52 54.29
N TYR A 7 -26.86 34.65 53.91
CA TYR A 7 -26.70 35.02 52.50
C TYR A 7 -25.63 34.18 51.79
N SER A 8 -24.53 33.80 52.48
CA SER A 8 -23.51 32.92 51.89
C SER A 8 -23.98 31.47 51.76
N LEU A 9 -24.76 30.95 52.73
CA LEU A 9 -25.35 29.60 52.67
C LEU A 9 -26.57 29.52 51.74
N GLY A 10 -27.39 30.57 51.67
CA GLY A 10 -28.55 30.62 50.77
C GLY A 10 -28.14 30.59 49.29
N TRP A 11 -27.02 31.21 48.93
CA TRP A 11 -26.48 31.16 47.57
C TRP A 11 -25.85 29.80 47.23
N LEU A 12 -25.12 29.18 48.18
CA LEU A 12 -24.58 27.82 48.04
C LEU A 12 -25.71 26.79 47.84
N MET A 13 -26.89 27.03 48.41
CA MET A 13 -28.06 26.15 48.29
C MET A 13 -29.03 26.49 47.15
N ASN A 14 -29.11 27.74 46.64
CA ASN A 14 -30.09 28.09 45.61
C ASN A 14 -29.53 28.29 44.20
N ASP A 15 -28.25 28.61 44.02
CA ASP A 15 -27.70 28.92 42.67
C ASP A 15 -26.73 27.88 42.12
N LEU A 16 -26.08 27.08 43.00
CA LEU A 16 -25.19 26.00 42.57
C LEU A 16 -25.75 24.59 42.82
N LEU A 17 -26.70 24.42 43.74
CA LEU A 17 -27.47 23.17 43.80
C LEU A 17 -28.35 22.92 42.56
N PRO A 18 -28.85 23.91 41.80
CA PRO A 18 -29.44 23.65 40.49
C PRO A 18 -28.40 23.30 39.42
N ALA A 19 -27.11 23.58 39.62
CA ALA A 19 -26.06 23.02 38.75
C ALA A 19 -25.80 21.54 39.10
N ALA A 20 -25.93 21.17 40.37
CA ALA A 20 -25.83 19.77 40.84
C ALA A 20 -27.12 18.93 40.68
N ARG A 21 -28.31 19.56 40.59
CA ARG A 21 -29.64 18.91 40.46
C ARG A 21 -30.39 19.28 39.18
N GLY A 22 -29.90 20.25 38.41
CA GLY A 22 -30.42 20.56 37.09
C GLY A 22 -30.15 19.37 36.17
N ARG A 23 -31.11 19.08 35.29
CA ARG A 23 -30.98 18.06 34.24
C ARG A 23 -29.55 18.08 33.65
N PRO A 24 -28.95 16.93 33.27
CA PRO A 24 -27.54 16.74 32.90
C PRO A 24 -27.04 17.49 31.63
N GLY A 25 -27.62 18.64 31.29
CA GLY A 25 -27.51 19.28 29.99
C GLY A 25 -26.69 20.58 29.90
N SER A 26 -25.84 20.97 30.87
CA SER A 26 -25.11 22.25 30.70
C SER A 26 -23.66 22.32 31.23
N GLN A 27 -23.04 21.20 31.61
CA GLN A 27 -21.61 21.15 31.83
C GLN A 27 -20.99 20.22 30.79
N ALA A 28 -20.06 20.74 29.99
CA ALA A 28 -19.29 19.95 29.05
C ALA A 28 -17.82 20.00 29.47
N VAL A 29 -17.21 18.83 29.63
CA VAL A 29 -15.77 18.72 29.91
C VAL A 29 -15.13 18.12 28.66
N HIS A 30 -14.12 18.80 28.15
CA HIS A 30 -13.32 18.36 27.03
C HIS A 30 -11.88 18.19 27.50
N VAL A 31 -11.32 17.01 27.28
CA VAL A 31 -9.91 16.72 27.55
C VAL A 31 -9.20 16.68 26.20
N ARG A 32 -8.08 17.40 26.12
CA ARG A 32 -7.19 17.44 24.96
C ARG A 32 -5.75 17.46 25.46
N TYR A 33 -4.78 17.30 24.57
CA TYR A 33 -3.38 17.30 24.97
C TYR A 33 -2.50 18.04 23.97
N GLU A 34 -1.38 18.53 24.46
CA GLU A 34 -0.30 19.12 23.66
C GLU A 34 0.75 18.06 23.42
N SER A 35 1.20 17.88 22.18
CA SER A 35 2.36 17.03 21.89
C SER A 35 3.02 17.46 20.59
N ALA A 36 4.35 17.61 20.63
CA ALA A 36 5.16 18.05 19.49
C ALA A 36 4.64 19.37 18.87
N GLY A 37 4.17 20.29 19.73
CA GLY A 37 3.61 21.58 19.32
C GLY A 37 2.21 21.52 18.71
N LEU A 38 1.53 20.37 18.74
CA LEU A 38 0.15 20.19 18.26
C LEU A 38 -0.82 20.10 19.44
N VAL A 39 -2.02 20.65 19.28
CA VAL A 39 -3.14 20.48 20.22
C VAL A 39 -4.11 19.44 19.65
N LEU A 40 -4.31 18.35 20.38
CA LEU A 40 -4.97 17.14 19.89
C LEU A 40 -6.17 16.80 20.77
N HIS A 41 -7.31 16.55 20.13
CA HIS A 41 -8.59 16.31 20.80
C HIS A 41 -8.93 14.82 20.96
N GLU A 42 -8.03 13.94 20.56
CA GLU A 42 -8.24 12.50 20.64
C GLU A 42 -7.89 11.94 22.02
N LEU A 43 -8.55 10.86 22.40
CA LEU A 43 -8.20 10.05 23.57
C LEU A 43 -7.90 8.62 23.09
N PRO A 44 -7.04 7.87 23.81
CA PRO A 44 -6.32 8.23 25.03
C PRO A 44 -5.14 9.19 24.80
N ILE A 45 -4.68 9.85 25.87
CA ILE A 45 -3.54 10.77 25.86
C ILE A 45 -2.24 9.98 25.95
N PRO A 46 -1.29 10.15 25.03
CA PRO A 46 0.02 9.52 25.19
C PRO A 46 0.71 9.96 26.47
N ALA A 47 1.33 9.03 27.20
CA ALA A 47 2.19 9.34 28.36
C ALA A 47 3.35 10.28 27.99
N SER A 48 3.70 10.28 26.71
CA SER A 48 4.69 11.15 26.08
C SER A 48 4.21 12.58 25.76
N ALA A 49 2.94 12.91 25.96
CA ALA A 49 2.44 14.25 25.65
C ALA A 49 3.14 15.33 26.51
N ASP A 50 3.23 16.55 25.98
CA ASP A 50 3.90 17.67 26.64
C ASP A 50 3.03 18.20 27.80
N ALA A 51 1.71 18.25 27.60
CA ALA A 51 0.74 18.67 28.61
C ALA A 51 -0.66 18.11 28.34
N VAL A 52 -1.47 18.00 29.39
CA VAL A 52 -2.92 17.79 29.28
C VAL A 52 -3.61 19.13 29.46
N ILE A 53 -4.63 19.38 28.64
CA ILE A 53 -5.52 20.53 28.77
C ILE A 53 -6.93 20.01 29.08
N VAL A 54 -7.46 20.43 30.20
CA VAL A 54 -8.86 20.20 30.58
C VAL A 54 -9.63 21.48 30.37
N GLU A 55 -10.55 21.47 29.41
CA GLU A 55 -11.47 22.56 29.12
C GLU A 55 -12.83 22.23 29.71
N VAL A 56 -13.34 23.11 30.57
CA VAL A 56 -14.66 22.97 31.18
C VAL A 56 -15.54 24.13 30.74
N LEU A 57 -16.68 23.79 30.16
CA LEU A 57 -17.75 24.73 29.84
C LEU A 57 -18.83 24.59 30.90
N LEU A 58 -19.06 25.67 31.64
CA LEU A 58 -20.03 25.71 32.73
C LEU A 58 -20.81 27.02 32.73
N ARG A 59 -22.06 26.97 33.19
CA ARG A 59 -22.86 28.17 33.44
C ARG A 59 -22.56 28.67 34.85
N LEU A 60 -22.06 29.90 34.95
CA LEU A 60 -21.62 30.48 36.22
C LEU A 60 -22.49 31.66 36.66
N PRO A 61 -23.07 31.61 37.88
CA PRO A 61 -23.68 32.78 38.49
C PRO A 61 -22.63 33.88 38.72
N ASN A 62 -23.06 35.15 38.82
CA ASN A 62 -22.15 36.30 38.94
C ASN A 62 -21.11 36.13 40.07
N ALA A 63 -21.53 35.56 41.21
CA ALA A 63 -20.68 35.35 42.38
C ALA A 63 -19.65 34.21 42.23
N ALA A 64 -19.77 33.36 41.20
CA ALA A 64 -18.83 32.27 40.92
C ALA A 64 -17.90 32.57 39.72
N ARG A 65 -17.77 33.85 39.33
CA ARG A 65 -16.93 34.27 38.19
C ARG A 65 -15.49 34.63 38.57
N HIS A 66 -15.05 34.26 39.76
CA HIS A 66 -13.68 34.47 40.20
C HIS A 66 -12.81 33.26 39.82
N LYS A 67 -11.77 33.50 39.00
CA LYS A 67 -10.88 32.45 38.49
C LYS A 67 -10.24 31.62 39.61
N GLY A 68 -9.82 32.26 40.71
CA GLY A 68 -9.13 31.60 41.82
C GLY A 68 -10.00 30.67 42.69
N ASP A 69 -11.32 30.64 42.44
CA ASP A 69 -12.23 29.80 43.22
C ASP A 69 -12.28 28.36 42.68
N PHE A 70 -11.71 28.10 41.50
CA PHE A 70 -11.69 26.80 40.86
C PHE A 70 -10.33 26.14 40.99
N THR A 71 -10.34 24.82 41.20
CA THR A 71 -9.12 24.01 41.23
C THR A 71 -9.41 22.64 40.65
N LEU A 72 -8.45 22.09 39.90
CA LEU A 72 -8.50 20.70 39.42
C LEU A 72 -7.57 19.87 40.30
N ARG A 73 -8.10 18.83 40.95
CA ARG A 73 -7.34 17.95 41.86
C ARG A 73 -7.17 16.58 41.24
N ILE A 74 -5.94 16.08 41.19
CA ILE A 74 -5.65 14.68 40.81
C ILE A 74 -5.04 14.00 42.03
N PRO A 75 -5.52 12.80 42.43
CA PRO A 75 -4.95 12.08 43.55
C PRO A 75 -3.43 11.92 43.40
N GLY A 76 -2.68 12.37 44.42
CA GLY A 76 -1.20 12.30 44.44
C GLY A 76 -0.47 13.47 43.77
N TYR A 77 -1.18 14.45 43.22
CA TYR A 77 -0.60 15.66 42.63
C TYR A 77 -1.04 16.91 43.39
N GLU A 78 -0.27 18.00 43.25
CA GLU A 78 -0.68 19.31 43.76
C GLU A 78 -1.93 19.82 43.03
N PRO A 79 -2.86 20.53 43.72
CA PRO A 79 -4.03 21.12 43.07
C PRO A 79 -3.64 22.10 41.97
N VAL A 80 -4.21 21.92 40.78
CA VAL A 80 -3.91 22.74 39.60
C VAL A 80 -4.93 23.89 39.49
N PRO A 81 -4.50 25.16 39.59
CA PRO A 81 -5.39 26.29 39.35
C PRO A 81 -5.71 26.42 37.84
N PRO A 82 -6.84 27.04 37.47
CA PRO A 82 -7.13 27.29 36.06
C PRO A 82 -6.10 28.27 35.48
N GLU A 83 -5.76 28.10 34.22
CA GLU A 83 -4.93 29.02 33.45
C GLU A 83 -5.76 30.22 32.97
N SER A 84 -7.01 29.99 32.59
CA SER A 84 -7.91 31.04 32.12
C SER A 84 -9.37 30.77 32.46
N LEU A 85 -10.12 31.85 32.71
CA LEU A 85 -11.57 31.87 32.78
C LEU A 85 -12.06 32.88 31.74
N ARG A 86 -12.70 32.43 30.68
CA ARG A 86 -13.22 33.29 29.60
C ARG A 86 -14.72 33.09 29.45
N ARG A 87 -15.43 34.13 29.04
CA ARG A 87 -16.83 34.01 28.63
C ARG A 87 -16.88 33.26 27.29
N ASP A 88 -17.87 32.40 27.10
CA ASP A 88 -18.07 31.72 25.82
C ASP A 88 -18.66 32.69 24.79
N ASP A 89 -18.14 32.65 23.56
CA ASP A 89 -18.57 33.56 22.50
C ASP A 89 -19.98 33.27 21.99
N ARG A 90 -20.47 32.03 22.15
CA ARG A 90 -21.78 31.58 21.64
C ARG A 90 -22.88 31.71 22.68
N ASP A 91 -22.57 31.57 23.98
CA ASP A 91 -23.53 31.70 25.07
C ASP A 91 -22.99 32.66 26.15
N PRO A 92 -23.58 33.87 26.30
CA PRO A 92 -23.14 34.86 27.27
C PRO A 92 -23.24 34.41 28.75
N HIS A 93 -23.94 33.31 29.03
CA HIS A 93 -24.06 32.73 30.36
C HIS A 93 -23.11 31.56 30.61
N ARG A 94 -22.38 31.10 29.58
CA ARG A 94 -21.36 30.07 29.69
C ARG A 94 -19.98 30.68 29.83
N TYR A 95 -19.16 30.00 30.61
CA TYR A 95 -17.77 30.32 30.83
C TYR A 95 -16.93 29.09 30.53
N ARG A 96 -15.79 29.33 29.88
CA ARG A 96 -14.76 28.36 29.56
C ARG A 96 -13.63 28.51 30.56
N LEU A 97 -13.46 27.48 31.40
CA LEU A 97 -12.29 27.28 32.24
C LEU A 97 -11.30 26.40 31.48
N ASN A 98 -10.03 26.81 31.45
CA ASN A 98 -8.95 25.97 30.94
C ASN A 98 -7.97 25.67 32.05
N PHE A 99 -7.62 24.40 32.22
CA PHE A 99 -6.55 23.93 33.09
C PHE A 99 -5.48 23.31 32.21
N ARG A 100 -4.21 23.60 32.50
CA ARG A 100 -3.05 22.99 31.86
C ARG A 100 -2.21 22.33 32.93
N LEU A 101 -1.91 21.05 32.75
CA LEU A 101 -1.26 20.23 33.77
C LEU A 101 -0.28 19.24 33.12
N PRO A 102 0.74 18.76 33.86
CA PRO A 102 1.58 17.66 33.39
C PRO A 102 0.74 16.40 33.15
N VAL A 103 1.21 15.55 32.22
CA VAL A 103 0.57 14.26 31.93
C VAL A 103 0.74 13.34 33.14
N PRO A 104 -0.36 12.79 33.71
CA PRO A 104 -0.25 11.81 34.78
C PRO A 104 0.47 10.55 34.32
N ALA A 105 1.23 9.90 35.22
CA ALA A 105 1.92 8.64 34.91
C ALA A 105 0.98 7.49 34.51
N PHE A 106 -0.28 7.52 34.96
CA PHE A 106 -1.30 6.50 34.69
C PHE A 106 -2.66 7.15 34.43
N SER A 107 -3.55 6.38 33.79
CA SER A 107 -4.95 6.76 33.65
C SER A 107 -5.55 7.10 35.02
N SER A 108 -6.10 8.30 35.16
CA SER A 108 -6.56 8.83 36.45
C SER A 108 -7.88 9.59 36.31
N ARG A 109 -8.50 9.88 37.46
CA ARG A 109 -9.67 10.76 37.54
C ARG A 109 -9.27 12.05 38.23
N ALA A 110 -9.53 13.17 37.58
CA ALA A 110 -9.38 14.49 38.16
C ALA A 110 -10.72 14.98 38.70
N GLU A 111 -10.69 15.68 39.81
CA GLU A 111 -11.84 16.28 40.45
C GLU A 111 -11.83 17.79 40.20
N LEU A 112 -12.86 18.29 39.52
CA LEU A 112 -13.07 19.73 39.38
C LEU A 112 -13.77 20.25 40.62
N LEU A 113 -13.11 21.13 41.36
CA LEU A 113 -13.62 21.72 42.58
C LEU A 113 -13.91 23.22 42.39
N TRP A 114 -14.94 23.71 43.06
CA TRP A 114 -15.19 25.14 43.28
C TRP A 114 -15.29 25.41 44.78
N ARG A 115 -14.39 26.22 45.33
CA ARG A 115 -14.25 26.45 46.78
C ARG A 115 -14.26 25.14 47.59
N ASN A 116 -13.53 24.14 47.11
CA ASN A 116 -13.46 22.77 47.66
C ASN A 116 -14.74 21.92 47.52
N HIS A 117 -15.78 22.40 46.85
CA HIS A 117 -16.95 21.60 46.50
C HIS A 117 -16.75 20.89 45.17
N LEU A 118 -16.95 19.58 45.13
CA LEU A 118 -16.87 18.79 43.92
C LEU A 118 -17.98 19.19 42.95
N LEU A 119 -17.58 19.65 41.76
CA LEU A 119 -18.49 19.95 40.66
C LEU A 119 -18.62 18.75 39.71
N SER A 120 -17.50 18.13 39.35
CA SER A 120 -17.48 17.03 38.37
C SER A 120 -16.19 16.22 38.47
N GLU A 121 -16.26 14.95 38.05
CA GLU A 121 -15.10 14.10 37.81
C GLU A 121 -14.74 14.09 36.33
N VAL A 122 -13.45 14.13 36.02
CA VAL A 122 -12.89 14.16 34.66
C VAL A 122 -11.97 12.97 34.49
N ALA A 123 -12.29 12.06 33.57
CA ALA A 123 -11.40 10.96 33.23
C ALA A 123 -10.24 11.46 32.35
N ILE A 124 -9.01 11.14 32.74
CA ILE A 124 -7.79 11.41 31.99
C ILE A 124 -7.17 10.06 31.62
N PRO A 125 -7.60 9.44 30.50
CA PRO A 125 -7.02 8.18 30.05
C PRO A 125 -5.64 8.44 29.46
N VAL A 126 -4.63 7.75 30.01
CA VAL A 126 -3.23 7.83 29.58
C VAL A 126 -2.84 6.50 28.93
N LEU A 127 -2.21 6.59 27.75
CA LEU A 127 -1.69 5.47 26.97
C LEU A 127 -0.17 5.43 27.09
N ASN A 128 0.36 4.33 27.61
CA ASN A 128 1.80 4.13 27.72
C ASN A 128 2.43 3.91 26.34
N LEU A 129 3.71 4.25 26.22
CA LEU A 129 4.42 4.10 24.95
C LEU A 129 4.49 2.63 24.51
N ASP A 130 4.78 1.71 25.43
CA ASP A 130 4.84 0.27 25.12
C ASP A 130 3.47 -0.27 24.69
N GLU A 131 2.40 0.20 25.34
CA GLU A 131 1.02 -0.13 24.95
C GLU A 131 0.69 0.43 23.56
N PHE A 132 1.04 1.69 23.28
CA PHE A 132 0.86 2.30 21.97
C PHE A 132 1.60 1.49 20.89
N LEU A 133 2.88 1.20 21.12
CA LEU A 133 3.67 0.39 20.20
C LEU A 133 2.99 -0.97 20.01
N SER A 134 2.57 -1.66 21.09
CA SER A 134 1.85 -2.95 21.09
C SER A 134 0.67 -2.97 20.10
N GLN A 135 -0.04 -1.85 19.98
CA GLN A 135 -1.25 -1.70 19.17
C GLN A 135 -1.00 -1.32 17.70
N LEU A 136 0.23 -0.96 17.33
CA LEU A 136 0.56 -0.62 15.94
C LEU A 136 0.34 -1.82 15.01
N LYS A 137 -0.40 -1.57 13.93
CA LYS A 137 -0.68 -2.55 12.88
C LYS A 137 -0.07 -2.09 11.57
N VAL A 138 0.64 -2.99 10.90
CA VAL A 138 1.13 -2.78 9.55
C VAL A 138 0.17 -3.40 8.56
N THR A 139 -0.14 -2.67 7.50
CA THR A 139 -0.95 -3.16 6.37
C THR A 139 -0.25 -2.87 5.05
N ASN A 140 -0.46 -3.75 4.07
CA ASN A 140 0.08 -3.67 2.71
C ASN A 140 1.59 -3.33 2.64
N PRO A 141 2.46 -4.07 3.36
CA PRO A 141 3.89 -3.87 3.23
C PRO A 141 4.31 -4.27 1.82
N THR A 142 4.91 -3.33 1.08
CA THR A 142 5.22 -3.46 -0.34
C THR A 142 6.64 -2.99 -0.63
N VAL A 143 7.21 -3.56 -1.68
CA VAL A 143 8.49 -3.15 -2.25
C VAL A 143 8.22 -2.78 -3.69
N SER A 144 8.70 -1.62 -4.10
CA SER A 144 8.68 -1.16 -5.48
C SER A 144 10.10 -0.97 -5.99
N ALA A 145 10.39 -1.54 -7.15
CA ALA A 145 11.62 -1.30 -7.88
C ALA A 145 11.34 -0.33 -9.04
N GLN A 146 12.21 0.66 -9.20
CA GLN A 146 12.21 1.52 -10.38
C GLN A 146 13.03 0.82 -11.47
N ILE A 147 12.35 0.39 -12.52
CA ILE A 147 12.94 -0.32 -13.65
C ILE A 147 12.66 0.52 -14.90
N ALA A 148 13.73 0.91 -15.60
CA ALA A 148 13.67 1.91 -16.67
C ALA A 148 13.08 3.24 -16.19
N ASP A 149 11.89 3.61 -16.67
CA ASP A 149 11.12 4.81 -16.34
C ASP A 149 9.87 4.49 -15.49
N ARG A 150 9.68 3.24 -15.07
CA ARG A 150 8.48 2.78 -14.36
C ARG A 150 8.81 2.35 -12.93
N SER A 151 7.89 2.63 -12.00
CA SER A 151 7.89 2.05 -10.67
C SER A 151 6.96 0.85 -10.65
N VAL A 152 7.47 -0.31 -10.22
CA VAL A 152 6.74 -1.58 -10.25
C VAL A 152 6.86 -2.24 -8.89
N THR A 153 5.73 -2.64 -8.31
CA THR A 153 5.73 -3.45 -7.09
C THR A 153 6.33 -4.82 -7.41
N ALA A 154 7.47 -5.13 -6.78
CA ALA A 154 8.23 -6.33 -7.07
C ALA A 154 9.03 -6.77 -5.84
N GLN A 155 9.02 -8.08 -5.58
CA GLN A 155 9.89 -8.69 -4.58
C GLN A 155 11.18 -9.20 -5.23
N THR A 156 11.12 -9.55 -6.51
CA THR A 156 12.26 -10.03 -7.29
C THR A 156 12.51 -9.07 -8.46
N PHE A 157 13.75 -8.65 -8.71
CA PHE A 157 14.05 -7.74 -9.82
C PHE A 157 15.45 -7.94 -10.39
N VAL A 158 15.67 -7.49 -11.62
CA VAL A 158 17.01 -7.58 -12.25
C VAL A 158 17.94 -6.53 -11.65
N ALA A 159 19.01 -6.97 -10.99
CA ALA A 159 19.93 -6.10 -10.24
C ALA A 159 20.49 -4.94 -11.08
N SER A 160 20.90 -5.23 -12.33
CA SER A 160 21.48 -4.23 -13.24
C SER A 160 20.47 -3.22 -13.81
N GLN A 161 19.17 -3.49 -13.66
CA GLN A 161 18.09 -2.64 -14.20
C GLN A 161 17.41 -1.79 -13.12
N CYS A 162 17.67 -2.09 -11.85
CA CYS A 162 17.12 -1.38 -10.71
C CYS A 162 17.78 0.00 -10.58
N ARG A 163 17.00 1.06 -10.86
CA ARG A 163 17.41 2.47 -10.77
C ARG A 163 16.96 3.14 -9.47
N GLY A 164 16.09 2.47 -8.72
CA GLY A 164 15.49 2.97 -7.51
C GLY A 164 14.82 1.81 -6.78
N LEU A 165 14.81 1.87 -5.45
CA LEU A 165 14.11 0.91 -4.61
C LEU A 165 13.36 1.69 -3.55
N THR A 166 12.08 1.38 -3.37
CA THR A 166 11.24 2.04 -2.40
C THR A 166 10.43 0.99 -1.67
N THR A 167 10.51 0.98 -0.35
CA THR A 167 9.59 0.21 0.48
C THR A 167 8.47 1.13 0.93
N ALA A 168 7.26 0.58 1.01
CA ALA A 168 6.11 1.31 1.50
C ALA A 168 5.28 0.42 2.41
N LEU A 169 4.63 1.04 3.41
CA LEU A 169 3.62 0.38 4.20
C LEU A 169 2.60 1.39 4.72
N VAL A 170 1.46 0.89 5.13
CA VAL A 170 0.45 1.69 5.82
C VAL A 170 0.47 1.30 7.29
N LEU A 171 0.85 2.25 8.14
CA LEU A 171 0.89 2.09 9.59
C LEU A 171 -0.43 2.58 10.18
N LYS A 172 -1.08 1.75 11.01
CA LYS A 172 -2.35 2.04 11.66
C LYS A 172 -2.23 1.93 13.19
N SER A 173 -3.00 2.74 13.89
CA SER A 173 -3.13 2.75 15.35
C SER A 173 -4.59 2.98 15.75
N ALA A 174 -4.94 2.65 17.00
CA ALA A 174 -6.26 2.98 17.57
C ALA A 174 -6.36 4.47 17.97
N SER A 175 -5.21 5.10 18.25
CA SER A 175 -5.04 6.52 18.58
C SER A 175 -4.16 7.22 17.54
N ALA A 176 -4.09 8.55 17.59
CA ALA A 176 -3.17 9.34 16.76
C ALA A 176 -1.72 8.81 16.83
N LEU A 177 -0.99 8.93 15.72
CA LEU A 177 0.39 8.45 15.54
C LEU A 177 1.46 9.35 16.19
N VAL A 178 1.06 10.39 16.92
CA VAL A 178 1.95 11.37 17.55
C VAL A 178 3.08 10.78 18.40
N PRO A 179 2.89 9.68 19.16
CA PRO A 179 4.00 9.09 19.93
C PRO A 179 5.20 8.68 19.06
N LEU A 180 5.02 8.48 17.76
CA LEU A 180 6.10 8.19 16.82
C LEU A 180 7.08 9.35 16.65
N SER A 181 6.70 10.59 16.98
CA SER A 181 7.61 11.74 16.96
C SER A 181 8.78 11.62 17.95
N GLN A 182 8.60 10.84 19.02
CA GLN A 182 9.62 10.64 20.05
C GLN A 182 10.47 9.40 19.84
N VAL A 183 9.84 8.29 19.45
CA VAL A 183 10.57 7.03 19.18
C VAL A 183 11.21 7.00 17.81
N GLY A 184 10.69 7.79 16.87
CA GLY A 184 11.05 7.75 15.46
C GLY A 184 10.56 6.48 14.76
N VAL A 185 10.46 6.57 13.44
CA VAL A 185 10.29 5.42 12.54
C VAL A 185 11.50 5.34 11.65
N ARG A 186 11.99 4.12 11.41
CA ARG A 186 13.14 3.89 10.54
C ARG A 186 13.01 2.59 9.76
N VAL A 187 13.70 2.53 8.64
CA VAL A 187 13.84 1.30 7.85
C VAL A 187 15.31 0.94 7.78
N ALA A 188 15.63 -0.31 8.08
CA ALA A 188 16.96 -0.85 7.89
C ALA A 188 16.99 -1.73 6.64
N PHE A 189 17.80 -1.35 5.67
CA PHE A 189 18.07 -2.15 4.49
C PHE A 189 19.35 -2.97 4.70
N ARG A 190 19.27 -4.28 4.50
CA ARG A 190 20.39 -5.21 4.69
C ARG A 190 20.53 -6.12 3.46
N SER A 191 21.76 -6.49 3.14
CA SER A 191 22.02 -7.58 2.20
C SER A 191 22.42 -8.81 3.00
N GLU A 192 21.95 -10.00 2.62
CA GLU A 192 22.39 -11.23 3.29
C GLU A 192 23.89 -11.53 3.04
N ASN A 193 24.43 -11.01 1.93
CA ASN A 193 25.82 -11.23 1.54
C ASN A 193 26.80 -10.24 2.18
N THR A 194 26.32 -9.16 2.80
CA THR A 194 27.17 -8.14 3.41
C THR A 194 26.64 -7.74 4.77
N ALA A 195 27.51 -7.64 5.78
CA ALA A 195 27.13 -7.13 7.10
C ALA A 195 26.73 -5.64 7.11
N ALA A 196 26.78 -4.95 5.97
CA ALA A 196 26.43 -3.54 5.86
C ALA A 196 24.91 -3.34 5.99
N GLU A 197 24.53 -2.54 6.98
CA GLU A 197 23.17 -2.08 7.22
C GLU A 197 23.05 -0.60 6.85
N GLN A 198 22.00 -0.25 6.11
CA GLN A 198 21.67 1.13 5.77
C GLN A 198 20.38 1.50 6.49
N VAL A 199 20.47 2.35 7.51
CA VAL A 199 19.32 2.81 8.28
C VAL A 199 18.82 4.15 7.73
N VAL A 200 17.54 4.20 7.38
CA VAL A 200 16.88 5.37 6.81
C VAL A 200 15.78 5.84 7.78
N PRO A 201 15.89 7.03 8.38
CA PRO A 201 14.82 7.59 9.20
C PRO A 201 13.63 8.00 8.32
N VAL A 202 12.42 7.80 8.81
CA VAL A 202 11.16 8.17 8.15
C VAL A 202 10.47 9.23 8.99
N ALA A 203 10.55 10.48 8.55
CA ALA A 203 9.88 11.59 9.19
C ALA A 203 8.39 11.59 8.84
N LEU A 204 7.53 11.84 9.83
CA LEU A 204 6.10 12.05 9.64
C LEU A 204 5.78 13.55 9.73
N THR A 205 4.91 14.01 8.86
CA THR A 205 4.35 15.37 8.93
C THR A 205 3.38 15.50 10.10
N SER A 206 3.10 16.72 10.55
CA SER A 206 2.10 16.98 11.59
C SER A 206 0.71 16.42 11.26
N SER A 207 0.32 16.45 9.98
CA SER A 207 -0.95 15.86 9.53
C SER A 207 -0.97 14.34 9.68
N GLN A 208 0.15 13.67 9.42
CA GLN A 208 0.26 12.21 9.57
C GLN A 208 0.35 11.81 11.05
N LEU A 209 1.04 12.60 11.87
CA LEU A 209 1.12 12.37 13.32
C LEU A 209 -0.26 12.51 13.98
N ASN A 210 -1.07 13.50 13.57
CA ASN A 210 -2.44 13.67 14.08
C ASN A 210 -3.41 12.59 13.57
N ALA A 211 -3.10 11.91 12.46
CA ALA A 211 -3.92 10.83 11.94
C ALA A 211 -3.70 9.52 12.71
N LYS A 212 -4.66 8.61 12.60
CA LYS A 212 -4.57 7.22 13.10
C LYS A 212 -3.92 6.26 12.10
N GLU A 213 -3.67 6.76 10.89
CA GLU A 213 -3.12 5.99 9.78
C GLU A 213 -2.21 6.87 8.93
N ALA A 214 -1.09 6.33 8.50
CA ALA A 214 -0.16 7.02 7.61
C ALA A 214 0.49 6.05 6.62
N LEU A 215 0.59 6.48 5.36
CA LEU A 215 1.45 5.85 4.36
C LEU A 215 2.89 6.27 4.62
N LEU A 216 3.75 5.28 4.86
CA LEU A 216 5.18 5.46 5.07
C LEU A 216 5.93 4.94 3.86
N THR A 217 6.93 5.68 3.42
CA THR A 217 7.81 5.27 2.32
C THR A 217 9.27 5.51 2.69
N ALA A 218 10.16 4.63 2.23
CA ALA A 218 11.58 4.76 2.43
C ALA A 218 12.36 4.18 1.24
N SER A 219 13.49 4.78 0.91
CA SER A 219 14.40 4.30 -0.13
C SER A 219 15.81 4.21 0.43
N PRO A 220 16.58 3.15 0.14
CA PRO A 220 17.95 3.04 0.60
C PRO A 220 18.84 4.07 -0.12
N PRO A 221 19.83 4.66 0.56
CA PRO A 221 20.75 5.61 -0.07
C PRO A 221 21.64 4.94 -1.12
N LYS A 222 21.95 3.64 -0.95
CA LYS A 222 22.69 2.84 -1.94
C LYS A 222 21.87 1.66 -2.40
N LEU A 223 21.67 1.58 -3.72
CA LEU A 223 20.90 0.53 -4.36
C LEU A 223 21.64 -0.82 -4.41
N PRO A 224 20.91 -1.93 -4.39
CA PRO A 224 21.47 -3.26 -4.56
C PRO A 224 22.00 -3.43 -6.01
N ARG A 225 23.32 -3.41 -6.17
CA ARG A 225 23.96 -3.58 -7.49
C ARG A 225 24.33 -5.03 -7.82
N ARG A 226 24.34 -5.91 -6.83
CA ARG A 226 24.71 -7.33 -6.98
C ARG A 226 23.47 -8.20 -6.85
N ALA A 227 23.46 -9.31 -7.57
CA ALA A 227 22.46 -10.35 -7.34
C ALA A 227 22.61 -10.91 -5.92
N GLY A 228 21.49 -11.28 -5.30
CA GLY A 228 21.43 -11.77 -3.93
C GLY A 228 20.12 -11.43 -3.24
N ASN A 229 20.01 -11.85 -1.98
CA ASN A 229 18.86 -11.57 -1.14
C ASN A 229 19.09 -10.30 -0.33
N TYR A 230 18.03 -9.54 -0.15
CA TYR A 230 18.00 -8.29 0.59
C TYR A 230 16.76 -8.25 1.48
N THR A 231 16.87 -7.51 2.58
CA THR A 231 15.75 -7.26 3.48
C THR A 231 15.59 -5.77 3.74
N ALA A 232 14.36 -5.37 3.98
CA ALA A 232 14.01 -4.06 4.50
C ALA A 232 13.14 -4.24 5.74
N THR A 233 13.70 -3.93 6.90
CA THR A 233 13.03 -4.09 8.18
C THR A 233 12.55 -2.74 8.70
N TRP A 234 11.26 -2.62 8.94
CA TRP A 234 10.65 -1.43 9.51
C TRP A 234 10.66 -1.49 11.04
N TYR A 235 11.02 -0.38 11.68
CA TYR A 235 11.06 -0.23 13.12
C TYR A 235 10.30 1.02 13.58
N ALA A 236 9.62 0.92 14.72
CA ALA A 236 9.20 2.06 15.53
C ALA A 236 10.00 2.04 16.83
N GLY A 237 10.91 3.01 17.00
CA GLY A 237 11.95 2.94 18.02
C GLY A 237 12.79 1.66 17.92
N ASN A 238 12.71 0.82 18.97
CA ASN A 238 13.40 -0.46 19.06
C ASN A 238 12.55 -1.66 18.64
N ARG A 239 11.24 -1.45 18.40
CA ARG A 239 10.34 -2.53 18.01
C ARG A 239 10.39 -2.75 16.51
N GLU A 240 10.61 -4.00 16.13
CA GLU A 240 10.40 -4.46 14.76
C GLU A 240 8.90 -4.52 14.42
N LEU A 241 8.53 -3.88 13.31
CA LEU A 241 7.15 -3.85 12.82
C LEU A 241 6.91 -4.91 11.75
N VAL A 242 7.77 -4.96 10.73
CA VAL A 242 7.67 -5.91 9.61
C VAL A 242 9.02 -6.06 8.91
N VAL A 243 9.29 -7.24 8.36
CA VAL A 243 10.44 -7.53 7.49
C VAL A 243 9.95 -7.81 6.07
N LEU A 244 10.40 -7.00 5.12
CA LEU A 244 10.20 -7.23 3.70
C LEU A 244 11.42 -7.94 3.13
N ARG A 245 11.21 -9.05 2.43
CA ARG A 245 12.27 -9.81 1.75
C ARG A 245 12.24 -9.52 0.25
N MET A 246 13.42 -9.37 -0.33
CA MET A 246 13.62 -9.00 -1.72
C MET A 246 14.75 -9.83 -2.32
N GLN A 247 14.70 -10.07 -3.62
CA GLN A 247 15.76 -10.76 -4.35
C GLN A 247 16.16 -9.99 -5.60
N ALA A 248 17.44 -9.63 -5.69
CA ALA A 248 18.01 -9.13 -6.93
C ALA A 248 18.57 -10.31 -7.72
N VAL A 249 18.18 -10.46 -8.99
CA VAL A 249 18.64 -11.54 -9.87
C VAL A 249 19.51 -11.00 -11.01
N THR A 250 20.28 -11.88 -11.64
CA THR A 250 21.03 -11.55 -12.86
C THR A 250 20.11 -11.50 -14.07
N GLY A 251 20.50 -10.77 -15.11
CA GLY A 251 19.76 -10.76 -16.38
C GLY A 251 19.65 -12.16 -17.01
N ALA A 252 20.68 -13.01 -16.88
CA ALA A 252 20.62 -14.39 -17.37
C ALA A 252 19.56 -15.22 -16.64
N LYS A 253 19.51 -15.15 -15.30
CA LYS A 253 18.49 -15.86 -14.50
C LYS A 253 17.07 -15.36 -14.84
N PHE A 254 16.91 -14.06 -15.10
CA PHE A 254 15.63 -13.49 -15.55
C PHE A 254 15.21 -14.05 -16.91
N VAL A 255 16.10 -14.06 -17.91
CA VAL A 255 15.78 -14.61 -19.23
C VAL A 255 15.41 -16.09 -19.14
N GLN A 256 16.13 -16.86 -18.31
CA GLN A 256 15.84 -18.27 -18.05
C GLN A 256 14.50 -18.51 -17.35
N SER A 257 13.96 -17.51 -16.64
CA SER A 257 12.66 -17.63 -15.97
C SER A 257 11.49 -17.22 -16.84
N LEU A 258 11.73 -16.62 -18.02
CA LEU A 258 10.66 -16.24 -18.93
C LEU A 258 9.99 -17.47 -19.54
N ARG A 259 8.67 -17.40 -19.63
CA ARG A 259 7.82 -18.41 -20.26
C ARG A 259 6.79 -17.71 -21.13
N ILE A 260 6.35 -18.41 -22.17
CA ILE A 260 5.17 -18.04 -22.95
C ILE A 260 4.02 -18.84 -22.39
N SER A 261 3.01 -18.15 -21.86
CA SER A 261 1.82 -18.77 -21.28
C SER A 261 0.69 -18.92 -22.30
N ASP A 262 0.66 -18.10 -23.34
CA ASP A 262 -0.35 -18.14 -24.40
C ASP A 262 0.22 -17.50 -25.68
N THR A 263 -0.28 -17.93 -26.84
CA THR A 263 0.03 -17.33 -28.15
C THR A 263 -1.26 -17.06 -28.92
N ARG A 264 -1.35 -15.87 -29.51
CA ARG A 264 -2.51 -15.40 -30.28
C ARG A 264 -2.04 -14.57 -31.46
N PHE A 265 -2.95 -14.33 -32.39
CA PHE A 265 -2.79 -13.34 -33.43
C PHE A 265 -3.64 -12.11 -33.12
N VAL A 266 -3.10 -10.94 -33.41
CA VAL A 266 -3.88 -9.71 -33.54
C VAL A 266 -4.16 -9.53 -35.02
N VAL A 267 -5.44 -9.39 -35.39
CA VAL A 267 -5.85 -9.14 -36.77
C VAL A 267 -6.57 -7.81 -36.87
N SER A 268 -6.45 -7.15 -38.01
CA SER A 268 -7.17 -5.93 -38.34
C SER A 268 -7.92 -6.09 -39.67
N ASP A 269 -9.20 -5.76 -39.68
CA ASP A 269 -10.04 -5.75 -40.88
C ASP A 269 -9.89 -4.43 -41.68
N LYS A 270 -10.61 -4.32 -42.80
CA LYS A 270 -10.60 -3.12 -43.66
C LYS A 270 -11.08 -1.86 -42.94
N ALA A 271 -11.91 -2.01 -41.91
CA ALA A 271 -12.41 -0.91 -41.11
C ALA A 271 -11.43 -0.52 -39.98
N GLY A 272 -10.31 -1.23 -39.84
CA GLY A 272 -9.31 -1.01 -38.80
C GLY A 272 -9.67 -1.61 -37.44
N VAL A 273 -10.72 -2.44 -37.35
CA VAL A 273 -11.12 -3.05 -36.08
C VAL A 273 -10.14 -4.14 -35.71
N LEU A 274 -9.58 -4.07 -34.50
CA LEU A 274 -8.63 -5.04 -33.97
C LEU A 274 -9.34 -6.18 -33.26
N ARG A 275 -8.93 -7.43 -33.55
CA ARG A 275 -9.43 -8.63 -32.88
C ARG A 275 -8.28 -9.55 -32.50
N PHE A 276 -8.43 -10.25 -31.37
CA PHE A 276 -7.52 -11.32 -30.97
C PHE A 276 -8.10 -12.66 -31.39
N VAL A 277 -7.35 -13.44 -32.15
CA VAL A 277 -7.75 -14.76 -32.64
C VAL A 277 -6.68 -15.79 -32.26
N ARG A 278 -7.08 -17.03 -31.98
CA ARG A 278 -6.14 -18.11 -31.58
C ARG A 278 -5.37 -18.67 -32.77
N HIS A 279 -6.02 -18.72 -33.93
CA HIS A 279 -5.44 -19.28 -35.14
C HIS A 279 -5.21 -18.19 -36.17
N ALA A 280 -4.23 -18.37 -37.04
CA ALA A 280 -4.02 -17.46 -38.14
C ALA A 280 -5.30 -17.37 -39.00
N PRO A 281 -5.70 -16.16 -39.45
CA PRO A 281 -6.82 -15.99 -40.35
C PRO A 281 -6.58 -16.75 -41.66
N LEU A 282 -7.65 -17.33 -42.20
CA LEU A 282 -7.62 -17.94 -43.53
C LEU A 282 -7.43 -16.85 -44.61
N PRO A 283 -6.87 -17.19 -45.78
CA PRO A 283 -6.64 -16.24 -46.88
C PRO A 283 -7.90 -15.48 -47.32
N ASP A 284 -9.07 -16.12 -47.23
CA ASP A 284 -10.37 -15.54 -47.63
C ASP A 284 -11.05 -14.71 -46.53
N SER A 285 -10.37 -14.45 -45.41
CA SER A 285 -10.94 -13.65 -44.32
C SER A 285 -10.97 -12.15 -44.66
N GLU A 286 -11.82 -11.39 -43.95
CA GLU A 286 -11.87 -9.92 -44.08
C GLU A 286 -10.63 -9.19 -43.51
N SER A 287 -9.68 -9.93 -42.94
CA SER A 287 -8.48 -9.39 -42.31
C SER A 287 -7.47 -8.93 -43.36
N ILE A 288 -7.01 -7.67 -43.27
CA ILE A 288 -5.93 -7.16 -44.13
C ILE A 288 -4.57 -7.28 -43.42
N ARG A 289 -4.55 -7.18 -42.09
CA ARG A 289 -3.31 -7.19 -41.31
C ARG A 289 -3.34 -8.21 -40.20
N ILE A 290 -2.17 -8.74 -39.90
CA ILE A 290 -1.95 -9.76 -38.88
C ILE A 290 -0.64 -9.50 -38.16
N GLY A 291 -0.64 -9.69 -36.85
CA GLY A 291 0.55 -9.59 -36.02
C GLY A 291 0.57 -10.66 -34.94
N PRO A 292 1.77 -11.08 -34.49
CA PRO A 292 1.90 -12.01 -33.40
C PRO A 292 1.66 -11.36 -32.05
N CYS A 293 0.97 -12.08 -31.16
CA CYS A 293 0.74 -11.70 -29.78
C CYS A 293 1.17 -12.83 -28.85
N PHE A 294 2.26 -12.60 -28.13
CA PHE A 294 2.76 -13.53 -27.12
C PHE A 294 2.33 -13.04 -25.73
N VAL A 295 1.80 -13.92 -24.90
CA VAL A 295 1.58 -13.63 -23.47
C VAL A 295 2.74 -14.23 -22.70
N LEU A 296 3.51 -13.35 -22.05
CA LEU A 296 4.74 -13.68 -21.35
C LEU A 296 4.55 -13.55 -19.85
N ASN A 297 5.22 -14.41 -19.10
CA ASN A 297 5.36 -14.27 -17.66
C ASN A 297 6.70 -14.81 -17.19
N SER A 298 7.14 -14.39 -16.01
CA SER A 298 8.28 -14.97 -15.32
C SER A 298 7.82 -16.05 -14.35
N SER A 299 8.53 -17.18 -14.29
CA SER A 299 8.30 -18.21 -13.28
C SER A 299 8.84 -17.86 -11.88
N GLN A 300 9.52 -16.71 -11.73
CA GLN A 300 10.01 -16.21 -10.44
C GLN A 300 8.93 -15.35 -9.77
N PRO A 301 8.50 -15.66 -8.53
CA PRO A 301 7.48 -14.87 -7.83
C PRO A 301 7.89 -13.41 -7.59
N GLY A 302 6.92 -12.51 -7.74
CA GLY A 302 7.08 -11.07 -7.58
C GLY A 302 8.14 -10.45 -8.50
N MET A 303 8.42 -11.09 -9.64
CA MET A 303 9.47 -10.65 -10.56
C MET A 303 9.06 -9.39 -11.32
N ALA A 304 10.03 -8.51 -11.55
CA ALA A 304 9.93 -7.46 -12.54
C ALA A 304 11.27 -7.31 -13.28
N GLY A 305 11.22 -7.25 -14.61
CA GLY A 305 12.40 -7.05 -15.44
C GLY A 305 12.04 -6.42 -16.78
N TRP A 306 12.94 -5.58 -17.27
CA TRP A 306 12.84 -4.97 -18.59
C TRP A 306 13.58 -5.81 -19.60
N ILE A 307 12.97 -6.12 -20.74
CA ILE A 307 13.59 -6.92 -21.78
C ILE A 307 13.23 -6.38 -23.16
N THR A 308 14.20 -6.43 -24.07
CA THR A 308 13.99 -6.11 -25.49
C THR A 308 13.74 -7.40 -26.24
N LEU A 309 12.57 -7.51 -26.82
CA LEU A 309 12.14 -8.70 -27.55
C LEU A 309 12.03 -8.38 -29.03
N LYS A 310 12.45 -9.34 -29.84
CA LYS A 310 12.45 -9.25 -31.28
C LYS A 310 11.58 -10.39 -31.82
N THR A 311 10.55 -10.05 -32.57
CA THR A 311 9.81 -11.03 -33.35
C THR A 311 10.42 -11.13 -34.73
N VAL A 312 10.64 -12.35 -35.19
CA VAL A 312 11.18 -12.65 -36.52
C VAL A 312 10.25 -13.64 -37.22
N GLY A 313 9.85 -13.34 -38.45
CA GLY A 313 9.14 -14.28 -39.31
C GLY A 313 10.05 -15.45 -39.68
N GLN A 314 9.56 -16.68 -39.53
CA GLN A 314 10.25 -17.87 -40.01
C GLN A 314 10.02 -17.98 -41.52
N PRO A 315 11.07 -17.85 -42.35
CA PRO A 315 10.91 -17.98 -43.79
C PRO A 315 10.45 -19.40 -44.12
N GLY A 316 9.37 -19.52 -44.89
CA GLY A 316 9.02 -20.75 -45.59
C GLY A 316 9.73 -20.76 -46.93
N ASN A 317 9.13 -20.08 -47.91
CA ASN A 317 9.69 -19.87 -49.25
C ASN A 317 10.03 -18.39 -49.54
N ALA A 318 10.01 -17.53 -48.51
CA ALA A 318 10.19 -16.09 -48.64
C ALA A 318 11.63 -15.64 -48.34
N ASP A 319 12.12 -14.66 -49.11
CA ASP A 319 13.51 -14.17 -49.05
C ASP A 319 13.79 -13.14 -47.94
N ALA A 320 12.77 -12.52 -47.32
CA ALA A 320 12.96 -11.50 -46.30
C ALA A 320 12.15 -11.79 -45.01
N PRO A 321 12.80 -11.95 -43.83
CA PRO A 321 12.09 -12.16 -42.59
C PRO A 321 11.49 -10.85 -42.09
N VAL A 322 10.17 -10.83 -41.94
CA VAL A 322 9.46 -9.77 -41.22
C VAL A 322 10.02 -9.66 -39.80
N GLN A 323 10.35 -8.45 -39.36
CA GLN A 323 10.94 -8.23 -38.05
C GLN A 323 10.31 -7.03 -37.34
N ALA A 324 10.02 -7.21 -36.05
CA ALA A 324 9.69 -6.11 -35.15
C ALA A 324 10.43 -6.27 -33.82
N GLU A 325 10.85 -5.15 -33.22
CA GLU A 325 11.59 -5.15 -31.97
C GLU A 325 10.97 -4.11 -31.02
N GLN A 326 10.68 -4.54 -29.79
CA GLN A 326 10.09 -3.67 -28.78
C GLN A 326 10.59 -4.08 -27.39
N SER A 327 10.79 -3.07 -26.54
CA SER A 327 11.10 -3.31 -25.13
C SER A 327 9.83 -3.34 -24.29
N VAL A 328 9.77 -4.30 -23.38
CA VAL A 328 8.61 -4.55 -22.53
C VAL A 328 9.05 -4.85 -21.10
N LEU A 329 8.25 -4.39 -20.14
CA LEU A 329 8.35 -4.80 -18.74
C LEU A 329 7.61 -6.13 -18.58
N VAL A 330 8.32 -7.18 -18.20
CA VAL A 330 7.72 -8.48 -17.89
C VAL A 330 7.71 -8.68 -16.37
N THR A 331 6.57 -9.14 -15.85
CA THR A 331 6.42 -9.53 -14.45
C THR A 331 6.14 -11.02 -14.31
N ASP A 332 5.89 -11.49 -13.08
CA ASP A 332 5.33 -12.82 -12.82
C ASP A 332 3.84 -12.95 -13.22
N GLY A 333 3.19 -11.83 -13.55
CA GLY A 333 1.86 -11.78 -14.16
C GLY A 333 1.88 -11.81 -15.70
N PRO A 334 0.72 -12.02 -16.34
CA PRO A 334 0.61 -12.07 -17.79
C PRO A 334 0.94 -10.70 -18.42
N THR A 335 1.93 -10.70 -19.30
CA THR A 335 2.41 -9.52 -20.03
C THR A 335 2.14 -9.73 -21.52
N ILE A 336 1.30 -8.90 -22.11
CA ILE A 336 1.00 -8.96 -23.55
C ILE A 336 2.14 -8.30 -24.33
N PHE A 337 2.69 -9.04 -25.30
CA PHE A 337 3.68 -8.55 -26.24
C PHE A 337 3.14 -8.70 -27.67
N ALA A 338 2.79 -7.58 -28.29
CA ALA A 338 2.28 -7.50 -29.66
C ALA A 338 2.98 -6.33 -30.37
N PRO A 339 4.14 -6.56 -31.02
CA PRO A 339 5.05 -5.51 -31.46
C PRO A 339 4.59 -4.75 -32.71
N GLY A 340 3.50 -5.16 -33.33
CA GLY A 340 2.94 -4.53 -34.51
C GLY A 340 2.11 -5.49 -35.35
N LEU A 341 1.48 -4.94 -36.38
CA LEU A 341 0.78 -5.70 -37.41
C LEU A 341 1.55 -5.61 -38.72
N PHE A 342 1.47 -6.66 -39.50
CA PHE A 342 2.04 -6.77 -40.84
C PHE A 342 0.93 -6.94 -41.86
N ASP A 343 1.15 -6.52 -43.09
CA ASP A 343 0.20 -6.78 -44.17
C ASP A 343 0.15 -8.28 -44.44
N LEU A 344 -1.05 -8.83 -44.65
CA LEU A 344 -1.26 -10.28 -44.80
C LEU A 344 -0.45 -10.85 -45.98
N ALA A 345 -0.24 -10.05 -47.02
CA ALA A 345 0.58 -10.40 -48.19
C ALA A 345 2.05 -10.64 -47.83
N ASP A 346 2.61 -9.86 -46.91
CA ASP A 346 4.03 -9.95 -46.52
C ASP A 346 4.31 -11.19 -45.67
N VAL A 347 3.28 -11.71 -44.99
CA VAL A 347 3.41 -12.90 -44.14
C VAL A 347 2.97 -14.19 -44.82
N ALA A 348 2.42 -14.12 -46.03
CA ALA A 348 1.87 -15.27 -46.75
C ALA A 348 2.92 -16.37 -47.05
N GLY A 349 4.20 -15.99 -47.15
CA GLY A 349 5.32 -16.92 -47.36
C GLY A 349 6.05 -17.38 -46.09
N LEU A 350 5.52 -17.02 -44.90
CA LEU A 350 6.12 -17.37 -43.62
C LEU A 350 5.45 -18.60 -43.01
N ASN A 351 6.24 -19.45 -42.35
CA ASN A 351 5.74 -20.59 -41.59
C ASN A 351 5.19 -20.19 -40.22
N GLY A 352 5.68 -19.09 -39.66
CA GLY A 352 5.35 -18.65 -38.30
C GLY A 352 6.18 -17.46 -37.84
N PHE A 353 6.08 -17.16 -36.55
CA PHE A 353 6.84 -16.11 -35.88
C PHE A 353 7.64 -16.70 -34.72
N GLU A 354 8.92 -16.35 -34.64
CA GLU A 354 9.76 -16.60 -33.48
C GLU A 354 9.84 -15.36 -32.60
N LEU A 355 9.63 -15.55 -31.30
CA LEU A 355 9.97 -14.56 -30.29
C LEU A 355 11.40 -14.80 -29.81
N ARG A 356 12.27 -13.81 -29.96
CA ARG A 356 13.67 -13.88 -29.57
C ARG A 356 14.05 -12.79 -28.58
N HIS A 357 14.99 -13.12 -27.71
CA HIS A 357 15.80 -12.13 -26.99
C HIS A 357 17.26 -12.34 -27.39
N LYS A 358 17.85 -11.34 -28.07
CA LYS A 358 19.17 -11.48 -28.70
C LYS A 358 19.21 -12.70 -29.64
N LEU A 359 20.07 -13.67 -29.34
CA LEU A 359 20.24 -14.92 -30.10
C LEU A 359 19.43 -16.09 -29.52
N HIS A 360 18.60 -15.88 -28.50
CA HIS A 360 17.87 -16.95 -27.83
C HIS A 360 16.39 -16.89 -28.21
N THR A 361 15.86 -18.00 -28.74
CA THR A 361 14.44 -18.16 -29.02
C THR A 361 13.70 -18.50 -27.74
N LEU A 362 12.72 -17.66 -27.38
CA LEU A 362 11.85 -17.83 -26.22
C LEU A 362 10.63 -18.69 -26.57
N GLY A 363 10.18 -18.62 -27.82
CA GLY A 363 9.23 -19.56 -28.38
C GLY A 363 8.77 -19.18 -29.78
N VAL A 364 7.87 -19.99 -30.31
CA VAL A 364 7.45 -19.97 -31.71
C VAL A 364 5.94 -20.01 -31.78
N MET A 365 5.36 -19.29 -32.73
CA MET A 365 3.94 -19.32 -33.03
C MET A 365 3.75 -19.63 -34.51
N SER A 366 3.06 -20.72 -34.82
CA SER A 366 2.86 -21.19 -36.19
C SER A 366 1.74 -20.42 -36.89
N LEU A 367 1.98 -19.98 -38.13
CA LEU A 367 0.93 -19.44 -39.02
C LEU A 367 0.07 -20.54 -39.64
N HIS A 368 0.58 -21.76 -39.67
CA HIS A 368 -0.18 -22.91 -40.13
C HIS A 368 -0.86 -23.59 -38.94
N PRO A 369 -2.14 -24.01 -39.08
CA PRO A 369 -2.76 -24.87 -38.09
C PRO A 369 -1.89 -26.13 -37.93
N VAL A 370 -1.86 -26.71 -36.71
CA VAL A 370 -1.16 -27.98 -36.42
C VAL A 370 -1.46 -28.95 -37.56
N PRO A 371 -0.43 -29.43 -38.29
CA PRO A 371 -0.64 -30.19 -39.50
C PRO A 371 -1.39 -31.47 -39.15
N THR A 372 -2.61 -31.57 -39.66
CA THR A 372 -3.43 -32.78 -39.53
C THR A 372 -2.79 -33.85 -40.39
N ALA A 373 -2.53 -35.04 -39.81
CA ALA A 373 -2.19 -36.20 -40.63
C ALA A 373 -3.33 -36.47 -41.61
N ILE A 374 -3.02 -36.55 -42.90
CA ILE A 374 -4.01 -36.82 -43.94
C ILE A 374 -3.87 -38.29 -44.32
N PHE A 375 -4.91 -39.07 -44.05
CA PHE A 375 -5.07 -40.39 -44.67
C PHE A 375 -5.59 -40.18 -46.08
N ASN A 376 -4.87 -40.68 -47.09
CA ASN A 376 -5.41 -40.68 -48.44
C ASN A 376 -6.53 -41.73 -48.56
N ALA A 377 -7.31 -41.68 -49.64
CA ALA A 377 -8.40 -42.62 -49.90
C ALA A 377 -7.95 -44.09 -50.03
N GLU A 378 -6.65 -44.34 -50.11
CA GLU A 378 -6.02 -45.67 -50.22
C GLU A 378 -5.45 -46.16 -48.87
N GLY A 379 -5.66 -45.42 -47.77
CA GLY A 379 -5.13 -45.76 -46.44
C GLY A 379 -3.65 -45.45 -46.24
N GLY A 380 -3.01 -44.77 -47.20
CA GLY A 380 -1.65 -44.28 -47.12
C GLY A 380 -1.50 -43.14 -46.11
N PHE A 381 -0.51 -43.27 -45.23
CA PHE A 381 -0.13 -42.25 -44.26
C PHE A 381 0.81 -41.24 -44.90
N LYS A 382 0.38 -39.97 -45.01
CA LYS A 382 1.27 -38.86 -45.34
C LYS A 382 1.69 -38.21 -44.02
N PRO A 383 2.97 -38.31 -43.61
CA PRO A 383 3.42 -37.65 -42.39
C PRO A 383 3.20 -36.14 -42.52
N PRO A 384 2.80 -35.45 -41.44
CA PRO A 384 2.79 -34.00 -41.44
C PRO A 384 4.19 -33.46 -41.78
N PRO A 385 4.29 -32.30 -42.46
CA PRO A 385 5.58 -31.62 -42.59
C PRO A 385 6.19 -31.40 -41.21
N GLU A 386 7.53 -31.37 -41.12
CA GLU A 386 8.27 -31.26 -39.85
C GLU A 386 7.65 -30.20 -38.94
N PHE A 387 6.95 -30.65 -37.90
CA PHE A 387 6.23 -29.80 -36.98
C PHE A 387 7.03 -29.66 -35.70
N SER A 388 7.38 -28.42 -35.35
CA SER A 388 8.05 -28.13 -34.09
C SER A 388 7.03 -28.23 -32.95
N TRP A 389 7.05 -29.33 -32.21
CA TRP A 389 6.22 -29.49 -31.01
C TRP A 389 6.53 -28.38 -30.00
N THR A 390 5.52 -27.56 -29.72
CA THR A 390 5.56 -26.54 -28.67
C THR A 390 4.62 -26.96 -27.54
N PRO A 391 4.81 -26.48 -26.30
CA PRO A 391 3.88 -26.75 -25.20
C PRO A 391 2.42 -26.39 -25.55
N THR A 392 2.22 -25.33 -26.33
CA THR A 392 0.89 -24.93 -26.81
C THR A 392 0.29 -25.95 -27.79
N ALA A 393 1.13 -26.55 -28.65
CA ALA A 393 0.68 -27.60 -29.55
C ALA A 393 0.37 -28.92 -28.80
N GLU A 394 1.08 -29.21 -27.69
CA GLU A 394 0.75 -30.34 -26.82
C GLU A 394 -0.60 -30.15 -26.12
N GLU A 395 -0.89 -28.95 -25.60
CA GLU A 395 -2.20 -28.63 -25.01
C GLU A 395 -3.33 -28.72 -26.05
N GLU A 396 -3.12 -28.24 -27.28
CA GLU A 396 -4.11 -28.35 -28.35
C GLU A 396 -4.36 -29.81 -28.76
N LEU A 397 -3.31 -30.62 -28.86
CA LEU A 397 -3.44 -32.06 -29.10
C LEU A 397 -4.26 -32.73 -27.99
N ALA A 398 -3.96 -32.41 -26.73
CA ALA A 398 -4.68 -32.95 -25.59
C ALA A 398 -6.17 -32.56 -25.62
N GLU A 399 -6.50 -31.31 -25.98
CA GLU A 399 -7.89 -30.85 -26.12
C GLU A 399 -8.62 -31.59 -27.25
N ARG A 400 -7.97 -31.76 -28.42
CA ARG A 400 -8.54 -32.48 -29.57
C ARG A 400 -8.77 -33.95 -29.26
N LEU A 401 -7.80 -34.62 -28.61
CA LEU A 401 -7.94 -36.01 -28.17
C LEU A 401 -9.09 -36.16 -27.16
N ALA A 402 -9.23 -35.23 -26.22
CA ALA A 402 -10.33 -35.24 -25.25
C ALA A 402 -11.71 -35.07 -25.90
N LYS A 403 -11.81 -34.30 -27.00
CA LYS A 403 -13.06 -34.18 -27.79
C LYS A 403 -13.35 -35.47 -28.57
N LEU A 404 -12.34 -36.03 -29.25
CA LEU A 404 -12.47 -37.26 -30.01
C LEU A 404 -12.94 -38.44 -29.15
N MET A 405 -12.35 -38.60 -27.95
CA MET A 405 -12.77 -39.64 -27.00
C MET A 405 -14.20 -39.47 -26.48
N LYS A 406 -14.75 -38.25 -26.48
CA LYS A 406 -16.14 -37.98 -26.10
C LYS A 406 -17.14 -38.24 -27.24
N GLU A 407 -16.69 -38.21 -28.49
CA GLU A 407 -17.55 -38.46 -29.66
C GLU A 407 -17.58 -39.94 -30.07
N SER A 408 -16.60 -40.73 -29.63
CA SER A 408 -16.48 -42.17 -29.91
C SER A 408 -17.11 -43.11 -28.86
N GLY A 409 -17.76 -42.57 -27.83
CA GLY A 409 -18.50 -43.33 -26.81
C GLY A 409 -19.92 -42.79 -26.68
#